data_AF-A0A7Y0D4D6-F1
#
_entry.id   AF-A0A7Y0D4D6-F1
#
_cell.length_a   1.000
_cell.length_b   1.000
_cell.length_c   1.000
_cell.angle_alpha   90.00
_cell.angle_beta   90.00
_cell.angle_gamma   90.00
#
_symmetry.space_group_name_H-M   'P 1'
#
loop_
_entity.id
_entity.type
_entity.pdbx_description
1 polymer ?
#
loop_
_entity_poly.entity_id
_entity_poly.type
_entity_poly.pdbx_seq_one_letter_code
_entity_poly.pdbx_strand_id
1 'polypeptide(L)'
;LKLRWKNCPLVVIAISTTCSLCAALHRIKSTSRWWQRTLTIQRHIKIKAAANPHDPQWDQYFETRWVKKMLKSGRGRAKLYRVWLRQDGLCPDCQKPVTKRTPWEVRHTVKRSDGGTDAASNLHMHHLNCRRIQKYAKNEVV
;
A
#
# COMPACT_ATOMS: atom_id res chain seq x y z
N LEU A 1 -30.74 -14.06 -22.27
CA LEU A 1 -32.11 -14.61 -22.30
C LEU A 1 -32.14 -15.96 -21.59
N LYS A 2 -32.65 -15.99 -20.34
CA LYS A 2 -33.44 -17.09 -19.73
C LYS A 2 -33.57 -16.81 -18.23
N LEU A 3 -34.66 -16.12 -17.90
CA LEU A 3 -35.26 -16.11 -16.57
C LEU A 3 -35.63 -17.56 -16.22
N ARG A 4 -35.26 -18.00 -15.02
CA ARG A 4 -35.67 -19.30 -14.47
C ARG A 4 -36.41 -19.03 -13.15
N TRP A 5 -37.72 -19.12 -13.24
CA TRP A 5 -38.70 -19.04 -12.16
C TRP A 5 -38.67 -20.32 -11.30
N LYS A 6 -38.77 -20.19 -9.96
CA LYS A 6 -39.33 -21.13 -8.95
C LYS A 6 -39.36 -20.33 -7.63
N ASN A 7 -40.45 -20.03 -6.91
CA ASN A 7 -41.71 -20.73 -6.66
C ASN A 7 -42.82 -19.73 -6.25
N CYS A 8 -44.05 -20.00 -6.70
CA CYS A 8 -45.31 -19.56 -6.09
C CYS A 8 -45.63 -20.48 -4.87
N PRO A 9 -46.50 -20.07 -3.93
CA PRO A 9 -47.93 -20.31 -4.14
C PRO A 9 -48.83 -19.13 -3.77
N LEU A 10 -49.93 -19.06 -4.52
CA LEU A 10 -51.09 -18.20 -4.34
C LEU A 10 -51.89 -18.65 -3.10
N VAL A 11 -52.43 -17.70 -2.35
CA VAL A 11 -53.78 -17.85 -1.76
C VAL A 11 -54.54 -16.54 -2.02
N VAL A 12 -55.62 -16.69 -2.77
CA VAL A 12 -56.65 -15.69 -3.09
C VAL A 12 -57.61 -15.60 -1.90
N ILE A 13 -58.08 -14.41 -1.55
CA ILE A 13 -59.50 -14.08 -1.26
C ILE A 13 -59.60 -12.54 -1.21
N ALA A 14 -60.40 -12.00 -2.13
CA ALA A 14 -60.98 -10.66 -2.03
C ALA A 14 -62.35 -10.79 -1.35
N ILE A 15 -62.68 -9.92 -0.39
CA ILE A 15 -64.02 -9.35 -0.18
C ILE A 15 -63.82 -8.01 0.57
N SER A 16 -64.43 -6.98 0.01
CA SER A 16 -64.60 -5.62 0.52
C SER A 16 -65.45 -5.56 1.79
N THR A 17 -65.03 -4.83 2.82
CA THR A 17 -65.67 -3.59 3.34
C THR A 17 -64.98 -3.07 4.62
N THR A 18 -64.62 -1.78 4.57
CA THR A 18 -64.50 -0.78 5.65
C THR A 18 -64.13 -1.22 7.08
N CYS A 19 -62.92 -0.88 7.54
CA CYS A 19 -62.73 -0.49 8.93
C CYS A 19 -61.43 0.31 9.11
N SER A 20 -61.56 1.46 9.76
CA SER A 20 -60.52 2.43 10.10
C SER A 20 -59.38 1.80 10.90
N LEU A 21 -58.23 1.59 10.26
CA LEU A 21 -56.93 1.58 10.93
C LEU A 21 -55.93 2.33 10.06
N CYS A 22 -55.81 3.60 10.41
CA CYS A 22 -54.55 4.30 10.62
C CYS A 22 -53.30 3.67 9.99
N ALA A 23 -52.73 4.43 9.06
CA ALA A 23 -51.35 4.90 9.19
C ALA A 23 -50.30 3.83 9.50
N ALA A 24 -49.87 3.10 8.48
CA ALA A 24 -48.52 2.55 8.49
C ALA A 24 -47.98 2.46 7.06
N LEU A 25 -47.15 3.45 6.73
CA LEU A 25 -46.00 3.28 5.83
C LEU A 25 -46.28 3.20 4.31
N HIS A 26 -47.11 4.10 3.79
CA HIS A 26 -46.86 4.65 2.45
C HIS A 26 -45.63 5.58 2.47
N ARG A 27 -44.44 5.00 2.56
CA ARG A 27 -43.19 5.61 2.10
C ARG A 27 -42.07 4.59 2.18
N ILE A 28 -42.11 3.59 1.30
CA ILE A 28 -40.86 3.10 0.72
C ILE A 28 -40.35 4.25 -0.16
N LYS A 29 -39.85 5.32 0.47
CA LYS A 29 -38.92 6.20 -0.22
C LYS A 29 -37.78 5.28 -0.58
N SER A 30 -37.66 5.02 -1.88
CA SER A 30 -36.44 4.65 -2.54
C SER A 30 -35.30 5.49 -1.96
N THR A 31 -34.67 4.99 -0.90
CA THR A 31 -33.37 5.44 -0.44
C THR A 31 -32.42 4.49 -1.09
N SER A 32 -32.31 4.68 -2.39
CA SER A 32 -31.23 4.25 -3.24
C SER A 32 -29.94 4.94 -2.73
N ARG A 33 -29.54 4.63 -1.48
CA ARG A 33 -28.25 4.95 -0.87
C ARG A 33 -27.22 4.04 -1.53
N TRP A 34 -27.08 4.19 -2.85
CA TRP A 34 -26.03 3.57 -3.63
C TRP A 34 -24.73 4.28 -3.24
N TRP A 35 -24.05 3.71 -2.26
CA TRP A 35 -22.62 3.82 -1.99
C TRP A 35 -21.91 5.05 -2.57
N GLN A 36 -21.95 6.18 -1.86
CA GLN A 36 -20.89 7.18 -2.01
C GLN A 36 -19.59 6.56 -1.48
N ARG A 37 -18.90 5.80 -2.33
CA ARG A 37 -17.54 5.36 -2.07
C ARG A 37 -16.67 6.62 -2.07
N THR A 38 -16.33 7.11 -0.88
CA THR A 38 -15.41 8.22 -0.71
C THR A 38 -14.01 7.77 -1.09
N LEU A 39 -13.72 7.76 -2.40
CA LEU A 39 -12.37 7.52 -2.91
C LEU A 39 -11.50 8.72 -2.50
N THR A 40 -10.55 8.48 -1.61
CA THR A 40 -9.60 9.52 -1.19
C THR A 40 -8.69 9.89 -2.36
N ILE A 41 -8.66 11.18 -2.71
CA ILE A 41 -7.83 11.68 -3.80
C ILE A 41 -6.35 11.58 -3.38
N GLN A 42 -5.61 10.66 -4.00
CA GLN A 42 -4.17 10.52 -3.79
C GLN A 42 -3.42 11.51 -4.69
N ARG A 43 -2.83 12.55 -4.08
CA ARG A 43 -2.05 13.54 -4.83
C ARG A 43 -0.68 12.97 -5.23
N HIS A 44 -0.33 13.15 -6.50
CA HIS A 44 1.00 12.81 -7.01
C HIS A 44 1.98 13.93 -6.64
N ILE A 45 3.18 13.55 -6.18
CA ILE A 45 4.25 14.50 -5.88
C ILE A 45 5.08 14.71 -7.15
N LYS A 46 5.21 15.96 -7.59
CA LYS A 46 5.99 16.34 -8.78
C LYS A 46 7.45 15.92 -8.64
N ILE A 47 8.02 15.42 -9.73
CA ILE A 47 9.46 15.10 -9.81
C ILE A 47 10.22 16.42 -9.89
N LYS A 48 11.37 16.52 -9.19
CA LYS A 48 12.26 17.69 -9.35
C LYS A 48 12.66 17.80 -10.82
N ALA A 49 12.57 19.00 -11.40
CA ALA A 49 12.81 19.20 -12.83
C ALA A 49 14.23 18.80 -13.25
N ALA A 50 15.22 19.07 -12.40
CA ALA A 50 16.62 18.70 -12.64
C ALA A 50 16.93 17.21 -12.38
N ALA A 51 15.99 16.41 -11.84
CA ALA A 51 16.27 15.03 -11.43
C ALA A 51 16.30 14.05 -12.60
N ASN A 52 17.50 13.60 -12.94
CA ASN A 52 17.75 12.58 -13.96
C ASN A 52 17.89 11.17 -13.32
N PRO A 53 17.07 10.17 -13.71
CA PRO A 53 17.19 8.80 -13.21
C PRO A 53 18.51 8.08 -13.51
N HIS A 54 19.26 8.54 -14.51
CA HIS A 54 20.52 7.94 -14.95
C HIS A 54 21.75 8.64 -14.37
N ASP A 55 21.56 9.71 -13.61
CA ASP A 55 22.64 10.46 -13.02
C ASP A 55 22.81 10.03 -11.55
N PRO A 56 24.01 9.57 -11.15
CA PRO A 56 24.29 9.11 -9.79
C PRO A 56 23.94 10.13 -8.70
N GLN A 57 24.00 11.44 -8.99
CA GLN A 57 23.66 12.47 -8.00
C GLN A 57 22.20 12.36 -7.51
N TRP A 58 21.32 11.78 -8.33
CA TRP A 58 19.89 11.65 -8.03
C TRP A 58 19.48 10.26 -7.52
N ASP A 59 20.41 9.33 -7.35
CA ASP A 59 20.09 7.96 -6.94
C ASP A 59 19.33 7.93 -5.62
N GLN A 60 19.83 8.62 -4.59
CA GLN A 60 19.17 8.66 -3.28
C GLN A 60 17.74 9.23 -3.36
N TYR A 61 17.52 10.21 -4.23
CA TYR A 61 16.21 10.81 -4.46
C TYR A 61 15.24 9.76 -5.05
N PHE A 62 15.67 9.04 -6.08
CA PHE A 62 14.84 8.00 -6.72
C PHE A 62 14.66 6.76 -5.84
N GLU A 63 15.67 6.33 -5.08
CA GLU A 63 15.58 5.25 -4.08
C GLU A 63 14.49 5.56 -3.04
N THR A 64 14.55 6.76 -2.44
CA THR A 64 13.56 7.20 -1.44
C THR A 64 12.14 7.24 -2.02
N ARG A 65 11.98 7.76 -3.25
CA ARG A 65 10.66 7.82 -3.91
C ARG A 65 10.15 6.44 -4.29
N TRP A 66 11.03 5.54 -4.71
CA TRP A 66 10.68 4.17 -5.07
C TRP A 66 10.13 3.41 -3.86
N VAL A 67 10.78 3.50 -2.69
CA VAL A 67 10.28 2.88 -1.46
C VAL A 67 8.90 3.43 -1.07
N LYS A 68 8.73 4.76 -1.10
CA LYS A 68 7.42 5.40 -0.83
C LYS A 68 6.33 4.91 -1.78
N LYS A 69 6.66 4.72 -3.06
CA LYS A 69 5.72 4.15 -4.06
C LYS A 69 5.39 2.69 -3.73
N MET A 70 6.38 1.89 -3.35
CA MET A 70 6.18 0.48 -3.00
C MET A 70 5.27 0.31 -1.78
N LEU A 71 5.45 1.13 -0.74
CA LEU A 71 4.63 1.09 0.47
C LEU A 71 3.13 1.34 0.21
N LYS A 72 2.80 2.13 -0.82
CA LYS A 72 1.42 2.43 -1.20
C LYS A 72 0.68 1.25 -1.87
N SER A 73 1.41 0.24 -2.35
CA SER A 73 0.82 -0.87 -3.12
C SER A 73 1.03 -2.21 -2.41
N GLY A 74 0.06 -3.14 -2.53
CA GLY A 74 0.21 -4.49 -1.98
C GLY A 74 1.39 -5.25 -2.58
N ARG A 75 1.56 -5.20 -3.91
CA ARG A 75 2.69 -5.81 -4.62
C ARG A 75 4.03 -5.22 -4.19
N GLY A 76 4.10 -3.90 -4.00
CA GLY A 76 5.32 -3.25 -3.52
C GLY A 76 5.66 -3.61 -2.08
N ARG A 77 4.68 -3.66 -1.18
CA ARG A 77 4.88 -4.16 0.19
C ARG A 77 5.36 -5.61 0.21
N ALA A 78 4.79 -6.48 -0.63
CA ALA A 78 5.26 -7.86 -0.78
C ALA A 78 6.71 -7.93 -1.28
N LYS A 79 7.11 -7.03 -2.20
CA LYS A 79 8.50 -6.94 -2.66
C LYS A 79 9.47 -6.53 -1.54
N LEU A 80 9.12 -5.50 -0.76
CA LEU A 80 9.90 -5.08 0.40
C LEU A 80 10.02 -6.19 1.45
N TYR A 81 8.93 -6.95 1.66
CA TYR A 81 8.94 -8.12 2.55
C TYR A 81 9.90 -9.21 2.05
N ARG A 82 9.95 -9.48 0.74
CA ARG A 82 10.92 -10.43 0.16
C ARG A 82 12.36 -9.99 0.36
N VAL A 83 12.64 -8.69 0.24
CA VAL A 83 13.98 -8.14 0.52
C VAL A 83 14.34 -8.36 2.00
N TRP A 84 13.42 -8.03 2.91
CA TRP A 84 13.61 -8.24 4.34
C TRP A 84 13.83 -9.71 4.71
N LEU A 85 13.03 -10.62 4.14
CA LEU A 85 13.13 -12.05 4.39
C LEU A 85 14.45 -12.65 3.88
N ARG A 86 14.97 -12.18 2.72
CA ARG A 86 16.28 -12.60 2.19
C ARG A 86 17.46 -12.23 3.08
N GLN A 87 17.26 -11.28 3.99
CA GLN A 87 18.27 -10.84 4.95
C GLN A 87 18.04 -11.43 6.35
N ASP A 88 17.15 -12.41 6.49
CA ASP A 88 16.70 -12.94 7.78
C ASP A 88 16.16 -11.86 8.74
N GLY A 89 15.67 -10.76 8.15
CA GLY A 89 15.24 -9.58 8.88
C GLY A 89 16.35 -8.77 9.55
N LEU A 90 17.62 -9.04 9.24
CA LEU A 90 18.78 -8.34 9.79
C LEU A 90 19.30 -7.23 8.86
N CYS A 91 19.86 -6.20 9.47
CA CYS A 91 20.53 -5.11 8.77
C CYS A 91 21.94 -5.56 8.33
N PRO A 92 22.31 -5.42 7.04
CA PRO A 92 23.63 -5.86 6.54
C PRO A 92 24.81 -5.15 7.21
N ASP A 93 24.61 -3.90 7.67
CA ASP A 93 25.69 -3.07 8.22
C ASP A 93 25.97 -3.33 9.70
N CYS A 94 24.97 -3.71 10.51
CA CYS A 94 25.12 -3.87 11.97
C CYS A 94 24.60 -5.18 12.52
N GLN A 95 24.02 -6.05 11.69
CA GLN A 95 23.47 -7.36 12.07
C GLN A 95 22.37 -7.29 13.15
N LYS A 96 21.76 -6.11 13.36
CA LYS A 96 20.60 -5.93 14.24
C LYS A 96 19.30 -6.07 13.46
N PRO A 97 18.21 -6.52 14.10
CA PRO A 97 16.93 -6.70 13.41
C PRO A 97 16.37 -5.37 12.86
N VAL A 98 15.90 -5.41 11.63
CA VAL A 98 15.13 -4.32 11.01
C VAL A 98 13.67 -4.53 11.38
N THR A 99 13.16 -3.68 12.27
CA THR A 99 11.77 -3.74 12.73
C THR A 99 10.97 -2.56 12.18
N LYS A 100 9.64 -2.64 12.30
CA LYS A 100 8.74 -1.53 11.94
C LYS A 100 8.96 -0.28 12.81
N ARG A 101 9.50 -0.44 14.03
CA ARG A 101 9.76 0.67 14.97
C ARG A 101 11.02 1.44 14.61
N THR A 102 12.02 0.75 14.07
CA THR A 102 13.30 1.35 13.68
C THR A 102 13.20 1.96 12.29
N PRO A 103 13.62 3.21 12.06
CA PRO A 103 13.65 3.79 10.73
C PRO A 103 14.62 3.05 9.80
N TRP A 104 14.16 2.69 8.62
CA TRP A 104 14.93 1.96 7.62
C TRP A 104 14.74 2.55 6.21
N GLU A 105 15.71 2.27 5.35
CA GLU A 105 15.71 2.58 3.92
C GLU A 105 16.06 1.35 3.11
N VAL A 106 15.73 1.36 1.83
CA VAL A 106 16.16 0.33 0.88
C VAL A 106 17.05 0.99 -0.17
N ARG A 107 18.20 0.38 -0.41
CA ARG A 107 19.16 0.81 -1.43
C ARG A 107 19.39 -0.29 -2.43
N HIS A 108 19.76 0.12 -3.64
CA HIS A 108 20.27 -0.79 -4.64
C HIS A 108 21.75 -1.07 -4.39
N THR A 109 22.16 -2.34 -4.57
CA THR A 109 23.57 -2.75 -4.51
C THR A 109 24.32 -2.24 -5.73
N VAL A 110 23.81 -2.57 -6.93
CA VAL A 110 24.19 -1.93 -8.19
C VAL A 110 23.18 -0.82 -8.46
N LYS A 111 23.64 0.43 -8.53
CA LYS A 111 22.76 1.59 -8.74
C LYS A 111 22.06 1.53 -10.08
N ARG A 112 20.91 2.21 -10.19
CA ARG A 112 20.15 2.26 -11.45
C ARG A 112 20.87 3.06 -12.52
N SER A 113 21.56 4.12 -12.12
CA SER A 113 22.51 4.88 -12.94
C SER A 113 23.57 3.97 -13.56
N ASP A 114 24.06 2.98 -12.79
CA ASP A 114 25.05 1.98 -13.22
C ASP A 114 24.45 0.75 -13.93
N GLY A 115 23.17 0.79 -14.33
CA GLY A 115 22.50 -0.33 -15.02
C GLY A 115 21.92 -1.42 -14.11
N GLY A 116 21.86 -1.17 -12.80
CA GLY A 116 21.28 -2.08 -11.82
C GLY A 116 19.78 -2.32 -11.98
N THR A 117 19.35 -3.55 -11.69
CA THR A 117 17.93 -3.94 -11.80
C THR A 117 17.15 -3.65 -10.52
N ASP A 118 15.83 -3.52 -10.62
CA ASP A 118 14.96 -3.45 -9.44
C ASP A 118 14.70 -4.84 -8.82
N ALA A 119 15.45 -5.89 -9.14
CA ALA A 119 15.22 -7.23 -8.59
C ALA A 119 15.42 -7.25 -7.07
N ALA A 120 14.69 -8.11 -6.35
CA ALA A 120 14.86 -8.22 -4.89
C ALA A 120 16.28 -8.68 -4.48
N SER A 121 17.02 -9.33 -5.38
CA SER A 121 18.42 -9.69 -5.18
C SER A 121 19.38 -8.50 -5.23
N ASN A 122 19.01 -7.42 -5.91
CA ASN A 122 19.82 -6.20 -6.03
C ASN A 122 19.42 -5.13 -4.99
N LEU A 123 18.56 -5.47 -4.03
CA LEU A 123 18.00 -4.53 -3.07
C LEU A 123 18.34 -4.98 -1.67
N HIS A 124 18.80 -4.05 -0.83
CA HIS A 124 19.09 -4.29 0.57
C HIS A 124 18.38 -3.27 1.46
N MET A 125 17.79 -3.74 2.56
CA MET A 125 17.13 -2.94 3.59
C MET A 125 18.08 -2.70 4.77
N HIS A 126 18.29 -1.43 5.13
CA HIS A 126 19.24 -1.00 6.17
C HIS A 126 18.60 0.03 7.10
N HIS A 127 19.13 0.23 8.32
CA HIS A 127 18.71 1.38 9.14
C HIS A 127 19.25 2.70 8.58
N LEU A 128 18.46 3.79 8.65
CA LEU A 128 18.80 5.09 8.05
C LEU A 128 20.18 5.65 8.45
N ASN A 129 20.58 5.47 9.71
CA ASN A 129 21.82 6.02 10.25
C ASN A 129 22.83 4.93 10.65
N CYS A 130 22.66 3.70 10.16
CA CYS A 130 23.46 2.55 10.59
C CYS A 130 24.96 2.81 10.41
N ARG A 131 25.36 3.15 9.18
CA ARG A 131 26.76 3.40 8.82
C ARG A 131 27.38 4.57 9.60
N ARG A 132 26.60 5.62 9.87
CA ARG A 132 27.07 6.78 10.64
C ARG A 132 27.36 6.39 12.08
N ILE A 133 26.45 5.66 12.73
CA ILE A 133 26.63 5.19 14.11
C ILE A 133 27.83 4.26 14.21
N GLN A 134 27.99 3.33 13.26
CA GLN A 134 29.15 2.43 13.21
C GLN A 134 30.49 3.18 13.06
N LYS A 135 30.53 4.30 12.33
CA LYS A 135 31.74 5.12 12.21
C LYS A 135 32.12 5.76 13.56
N TYR A 136 31.18 6.36 14.27
CA TYR A 136 31.46 6.95 15.59
C TYR A 136 31.87 5.89 16.60
N ALA A 137 31.18 4.76 16.64
CA ALA A 137 31.52 3.65 17.54
C ALA A 137 32.93 3.08 17.30
N LYS A 138 33.46 3.13 16.07
CA LYS A 138 34.84 2.72 15.76
C LYS A 138 35.87 3.78 16.15
N ASN A 139 35.51 5.06 16.04
CA ASN A 139 36.41 6.17 16.35
C ASN A 139 36.54 6.42 17.87
N GLU A 140 35.59 5.98 18.68
CA GLU A 140 35.65 6.05 20.16
C GLU A 140 36.55 4.98 20.79
N VAL A 141 36.91 3.95 20.03
CA VAL A 141 37.76 2.83 20.49
C VAL A 141 39.25 3.10 20.16
N VAL A 142 39.57 4.27 19.59
CA VAL A 142 40.93 4.75 19.28
C VAL A 142 41.25 5.92 20.21
#